data_AF-A0A8B8CHW8-F1
#
_entry.id   AF-A0A8B8CHW8-F1
#
_cell.length_a   1.000
_cell.length_b   1.000
_cell.length_c   1.000
_cell.angle_alpha   90.00
_cell.angle_beta   90.00
_cell.angle_gamma   90.00
#
_symmetry.space_group_name_H-M   'P 1'
#
loop_
_entity.id
_entity.type
_entity.pdbx_description
1 polymer ?
#
loop_
_entity_poly.entity_id
_entity_poly.type
_entity_poly.pdbx_seq_one_letter_code
_entity_poly.pdbx_strand_id
1 'polypeptide(L)'
;MKFLFMPQDMESYVFGAESSRYLREVIHAIREVGTSLIICDMLVYCSFCNYQFSENVLKLLVHQYMTAPSNELKPVFSILTELLLLEDPVQSQRIKIVIDGVTDGAGTSYDGLLATVRLNHATDSRRSYTCIRFLVSLAGKSTPIKDYLMQIPSKWQWAVNWLKKKMSEYYWTPSSTSATSNEDSNRKSFQRTHSAQSTLEEAKALLTELESQEGSPGMDTNEEEADNTSSSKDKVDESSRKKT
;
A
#
# COMPACT_ATOMS: atom_id res chain seq x y z
N MET A 1 -13.27 -15.26 -30.32
CA MET A 1 -12.17 -14.41 -29.81
C MET A 1 -10.87 -15.15 -30.13
N LYS A 2 -9.95 -14.57 -30.91
CA LYS A 2 -8.67 -15.22 -31.23
C LYS A 2 -7.65 -14.67 -30.25
N PHE A 3 -7.19 -15.49 -29.31
CA PHE A 3 -6.16 -15.07 -28.37
C PHE A 3 -4.86 -14.78 -29.13
N LEU A 4 -4.21 -13.66 -28.83
CA LEU A 4 -2.88 -13.38 -29.32
C LEU A 4 -1.92 -14.33 -28.60
N PHE A 5 -1.18 -15.12 -29.38
CA PHE A 5 -0.19 -16.04 -28.85
C PHE A 5 1.07 -15.26 -28.47
N MET A 6 1.54 -15.41 -27.23
CA MET A 6 2.83 -14.86 -26.82
C MET A 6 3.95 -15.69 -27.47
N PRO A 7 4.90 -15.07 -28.21
CA PRO A 7 6.04 -15.80 -28.75
C PRO A 7 6.83 -16.50 -27.64
N GLN A 8 7.39 -17.68 -27.92
CA GLN A 8 8.10 -18.50 -26.93
C GLN A 8 9.30 -17.77 -26.28
N ASP A 9 9.99 -16.94 -27.06
CA ASP A 9 11.08 -16.10 -26.54
C ASP A 9 10.55 -15.11 -25.49
N MET A 10 9.41 -14.48 -25.75
CA MET A 10 8.77 -13.56 -24.80
C MET A 10 8.27 -14.29 -23.55
N GLU A 11 7.73 -15.50 -23.70
CA GLU A 11 7.34 -16.31 -22.55
C GLU A 11 8.55 -16.63 -21.65
N SER A 12 9.70 -16.97 -22.26
CA SER A 12 10.97 -17.18 -21.55
C SER A 12 11.44 -15.91 -20.83
N TYR A 13 11.34 -14.74 -21.47
CA TYR A 13 11.74 -13.47 -20.86
C TYR A 13 10.77 -12.96 -19.79
N VAL A 14 9.49 -13.25 -19.88
CA VAL A 14 8.48 -12.71 -18.95
C VAL A 14 8.25 -13.65 -17.77
N PHE A 15 8.27 -14.96 -18.01
CA PHE A 15 7.94 -15.99 -17.01
C PHE A 15 9.05 -17.02 -16.76
N GLY A 16 10.08 -17.08 -17.61
CA GLY A 16 11.18 -18.02 -17.48
C GLY A 16 12.30 -17.57 -16.54
N ALA A 17 13.44 -18.26 -16.64
CA ALA A 17 14.60 -18.05 -15.77
C ALA A 17 15.22 -16.64 -15.88
N GLU A 18 15.13 -16.00 -17.05
CA GLU A 18 15.67 -14.66 -17.28
C GLU A 18 14.70 -13.54 -16.87
N SER A 19 13.50 -13.88 -16.37
CA SER A 19 12.45 -12.91 -16.03
C SER A 19 12.89 -11.82 -15.06
N SER A 20 13.62 -12.18 -14.01
CA SER A 20 14.11 -11.20 -13.04
C SER A 20 15.02 -10.15 -13.67
N ARG A 21 15.88 -10.56 -14.62
CA ARG A 21 16.80 -9.66 -15.32
C ARG A 21 16.05 -8.81 -16.34
N TYR A 22 15.21 -9.44 -17.16
CA TYR A 22 14.43 -8.74 -18.17
C TYR A 22 13.52 -7.67 -17.53
N LEU A 23 12.74 -8.03 -16.50
CA LEU A 23 11.84 -7.09 -15.83
C LEU A 23 12.59 -5.94 -15.13
N ARG A 24 13.80 -6.21 -14.62
CA ARG A 24 14.65 -5.16 -14.05
C ARG A 24 15.05 -4.13 -15.10
N GLU A 25 15.53 -4.58 -16.26
CA GLU A 25 15.88 -3.70 -17.36
C GLU A 25 14.66 -2.91 -17.89
N VAL A 26 13.51 -3.57 -18.01
CA VAL A 26 12.25 -2.92 -18.38
C VAL A 26 11.90 -1.78 -17.41
N ILE A 27 12.00 -2.02 -16.11
CA ILE A 27 11.68 -1.02 -15.08
C ILE A 27 12.71 0.12 -15.05
N HIS A 28 14.00 -0.17 -15.28
CA HIS A 28 15.01 0.87 -15.43
C HIS A 28 14.76 1.73 -16.67
N ALA A 29 14.42 1.11 -17.82
CA ALA A 29 14.11 1.83 -19.05
C ALA A 29 12.89 2.75 -18.88
N ILE A 30 11.83 2.29 -18.20
CA ILE A 30 10.65 3.12 -17.88
C ILE A 30 11.05 4.37 -17.07
N ARG A 31 11.95 4.21 -16.10
CA ARG A 31 12.41 5.31 -15.25
C ARG A 31 13.22 6.33 -16.05
N GLU A 32 14.15 5.87 -16.89
CA GLU A 32 15.14 6.70 -17.57
C GLU A 32 14.60 7.37 -18.83
N VAL A 33 13.87 6.61 -19.65
CA VAL A 33 13.39 7.06 -20.96
C VAL A 33 11.94 7.53 -20.89
N GLY A 34 11.23 7.16 -19.82
CA GLY A 34 9.82 7.48 -19.59
C GLY A 34 8.88 6.31 -19.90
N THR A 35 7.61 6.52 -19.57
CA THR A 35 6.57 5.49 -19.64
C THR A 35 6.17 5.20 -21.09
N SER A 36 6.43 3.98 -21.57
CA SER A 36 5.88 3.46 -22.82
C SER A 36 4.54 2.76 -22.57
N LEU A 37 3.48 3.19 -23.25
CA LEU A 37 2.14 2.60 -23.10
C LEU A 37 2.14 1.08 -23.34
N ILE A 38 2.84 0.62 -24.37
CA ILE A 38 2.91 -0.81 -24.72
C ILE A 38 3.56 -1.62 -23.58
N ILE A 39 4.59 -1.07 -22.96
CA ILE A 39 5.27 -1.74 -21.84
C ILE A 39 4.37 -1.75 -20.61
N CYS A 40 3.68 -0.65 -20.32
CA CYS A 40 2.70 -0.60 -19.24
C CYS A 40 1.57 -1.61 -19.44
N ASP A 41 0.98 -1.65 -20.63
CA ASP A 41 -0.07 -2.60 -20.97
C ASP A 41 0.42 -4.03 -20.81
N MET A 42 1.66 -4.32 -21.22
CA MET A 42 2.27 -5.64 -21.02
C MET A 42 2.41 -5.98 -19.52
N LEU A 43 2.92 -5.06 -18.70
CA LEU A 43 3.08 -5.28 -17.25
C LEU A 43 1.73 -5.48 -16.57
N VAL A 44 0.73 -4.67 -16.90
CA VAL A 44 -0.63 -4.75 -16.34
C VAL A 44 -1.30 -6.06 -16.78
N TYR A 45 -1.24 -6.39 -18.08
CA TYR A 45 -1.84 -7.59 -18.63
C TYR A 45 -1.23 -8.86 -18.02
N CYS A 46 0.10 -8.93 -17.91
CA CYS A 46 0.77 -10.08 -17.30
C CYS A 46 0.56 -10.17 -15.78
N SER A 47 0.17 -9.07 -15.12
CA SER A 47 -0.13 -9.03 -13.69
C SER A 47 -1.57 -9.46 -13.37
N PHE A 48 -2.50 -9.32 -14.31
CA PHE A 48 -3.91 -9.66 -14.11
C PHE A 48 -4.09 -11.14 -13.73
N CYS A 49 -4.72 -11.38 -12.58
CA CYS A 49 -4.90 -12.71 -11.98
C CYS A 49 -3.60 -13.50 -11.76
N ASN A 50 -2.42 -12.85 -11.77
CA ASN A 50 -1.12 -13.50 -11.68
C ASN A 50 -0.29 -12.90 -10.54
N TYR A 51 -0.36 -13.54 -9.37
CA TYR A 51 0.37 -13.12 -8.18
C TYR A 51 1.88 -13.16 -8.36
N GLN A 52 2.43 -14.25 -8.90
CA GLN A 52 3.87 -14.42 -8.99
C GLN A 52 4.52 -13.35 -9.87
N PHE A 53 3.89 -13.03 -11.01
CA PHE A 53 4.35 -11.97 -11.89
C PHE A 53 4.19 -10.60 -11.23
N SER A 54 3.01 -10.32 -10.66
CA SER A 54 2.73 -9.07 -9.94
C SER A 54 3.77 -8.80 -8.85
N GLU A 55 4.06 -9.79 -8.02
CA GLU A 55 5.02 -9.67 -6.92
C GLU A 55 6.42 -9.30 -7.43
N ASN A 56 6.90 -9.95 -8.50
CA ASN A 56 8.21 -9.67 -9.08
C ASN A 56 8.31 -8.22 -9.61
N VAL A 57 7.28 -7.76 -10.32
CA VAL A 57 7.22 -6.38 -10.84
C VAL A 57 7.16 -5.37 -9.69
N LEU A 58 6.31 -5.61 -8.69
CA LEU A 58 6.14 -4.70 -7.55
C LEU A 58 7.41 -4.55 -6.72
N LYS A 59 8.13 -5.64 -6.43
CA LYS A 59 9.43 -5.59 -5.73
C LYS A 59 10.42 -4.69 -6.44
N LEU A 60 10.53 -4.84 -7.77
CA LEU A 60 11.44 -4.05 -8.59
C LEU A 60 11.02 -2.57 -8.65
N LEU A 61 9.73 -2.27 -8.77
CA LEU A 61 9.20 -0.90 -8.77
C LEU A 61 9.42 -0.20 -7.43
N VAL A 62 9.11 -0.86 -6.31
CA VAL A 62 9.33 -0.30 -4.96
C VAL A 62 10.82 -0.13 -4.67
N HIS A 63 11.68 -1.02 -5.19
CA HIS A 63 13.12 -0.85 -5.10
C HIS A 63 13.63 0.42 -5.84
N GLN A 64 13.02 0.79 -6.97
CA GLN A 64 13.34 2.07 -7.62
C GLN A 64 13.02 3.26 -6.71
N TYR A 65 11.93 3.18 -5.96
CA TYR A 65 11.57 4.22 -4.98
C TYR A 65 12.61 4.36 -3.85
N MET A 66 13.39 3.33 -3.54
CA MET A 66 14.47 3.42 -2.56
C MET A 66 15.75 4.05 -3.13
N THR A 67 16.05 3.79 -4.39
CA THR A 67 17.39 3.96 -4.94
C THR A 67 17.51 5.10 -5.96
N ALA A 68 16.42 5.43 -6.65
CA ALA A 68 16.44 6.45 -7.71
C ALA A 68 16.25 7.88 -7.17
N PRO A 69 16.74 8.92 -7.86
CA PRO A 69 16.47 10.32 -7.55
C PRO A 69 14.97 10.66 -7.57
N SER A 70 14.51 11.56 -6.68
CA SER A 70 13.07 11.83 -6.51
C SER A 70 12.36 12.39 -7.75
N ASN A 71 13.08 13.05 -8.65
CA ASN A 71 12.57 13.60 -9.91
C ASN A 71 12.26 12.52 -10.97
N GLU A 72 12.79 11.31 -10.81
CA GLU A 72 12.62 10.19 -11.76
C GLU A 72 11.54 9.20 -11.32
N LEU A 73 10.90 9.42 -10.16
CA LEU A 73 9.94 8.48 -9.59
C LEU A 73 8.54 8.58 -10.18
N LYS A 74 8.26 9.62 -10.98
CA LYS A 74 6.92 9.84 -11.55
C LYS A 74 6.45 8.67 -12.44
N PRO A 75 7.25 8.16 -13.40
CA PRO A 75 6.91 6.95 -14.16
C PRO A 75 6.64 5.73 -13.27
N VAL A 76 7.45 5.53 -12.24
CA VAL A 76 7.33 4.40 -11.30
C VAL A 76 5.99 4.44 -10.56
N PHE A 77 5.61 5.60 -10.00
CA PHE A 77 4.32 5.78 -9.34
C PHE A 77 3.13 5.64 -10.29
N SER A 78 3.29 6.00 -11.56
CA SER A 78 2.23 5.80 -12.56
C SER A 78 1.91 4.31 -12.71
N ILE A 79 2.92 3.45 -12.86
CA ILE A 79 2.72 2.00 -13.03
C ILE A 79 2.23 1.36 -11.74
N LEU A 80 2.78 1.77 -10.58
CA LEU A 80 2.27 1.31 -9.28
C LEU A 80 0.78 1.63 -9.13
N THR A 81 0.32 2.79 -9.64
CA THR A 81 -1.11 3.13 -9.63
C THR A 81 -1.91 2.13 -10.43
N GLU A 82 -1.56 1.89 -11.70
CA GLU A 82 -2.28 0.95 -12.56
C GLU A 82 -2.34 -0.46 -11.96
N LEU A 83 -1.22 -0.95 -11.41
CA LEU A 83 -1.16 -2.28 -10.80
C LEU A 83 -2.01 -2.38 -9.52
N LEU A 84 -2.04 -1.34 -8.68
CA LEU A 84 -2.81 -1.35 -7.44
C LEU A 84 -4.32 -1.14 -7.68
N LEU A 85 -4.69 -0.46 -8.76
CA LEU A 85 -6.08 -0.26 -9.16
C LEU A 85 -6.65 -1.43 -9.98
N LEU A 86 -5.82 -2.39 -10.38
CA LEU A 86 -6.27 -3.56 -11.11
C LEU A 86 -7.24 -4.39 -10.24
N GLU A 87 -8.50 -4.47 -10.66
CA GLU A 87 -9.56 -5.20 -9.95
C GLU A 87 -9.55 -6.68 -10.35
N ASP A 88 -8.87 -7.49 -9.55
CA ASP A 88 -8.78 -8.94 -9.71
C ASP A 88 -8.62 -9.62 -8.34
N PRO A 89 -8.65 -10.97 -8.27
CA PRO A 89 -8.51 -11.70 -6.99
C PRO A 89 -7.17 -11.49 -6.25
N VAL A 90 -6.19 -10.83 -6.88
CA VAL A 90 -4.82 -10.64 -6.38
C VAL A 90 -4.58 -9.19 -5.89
N GLN A 91 -5.56 -8.29 -6.06
CA GLN A 91 -5.44 -6.87 -5.72
C GLN A 91 -5.00 -6.64 -4.27
N SER A 92 -5.64 -7.31 -3.31
CA SER A 92 -5.33 -7.16 -1.87
C SER A 92 -3.86 -7.50 -1.55
N GLN A 93 -3.31 -8.51 -2.20
CA GLN A 93 -1.92 -8.92 -2.05
C GLN A 93 -0.98 -7.88 -2.66
N ARG A 94 -1.31 -7.30 -3.82
CA ARG A 94 -0.53 -6.21 -4.42
C ARG A 94 -0.46 -5.00 -3.50
N ILE A 95 -1.58 -4.62 -2.90
CA ILE A 95 -1.67 -3.50 -1.94
C ILE A 95 -0.74 -3.75 -0.74
N LYS A 96 -0.83 -4.95 -0.13
CA LYS A 96 0.01 -5.34 1.00
C LYS A 96 1.50 -5.30 0.67
N ILE A 97 1.90 -5.86 -0.47
CA ILE A 97 3.31 -5.85 -0.92
C ILE A 97 3.85 -4.43 -1.02
N VAL A 98 3.11 -3.52 -1.66
CA VAL A 98 3.59 -2.14 -1.86
C VAL A 98 3.64 -1.36 -0.53
N ILE A 99 2.64 -1.52 0.34
CA ILE A 99 2.54 -0.73 1.57
C ILE A 99 3.49 -1.25 2.65
N ASP A 100 3.48 -2.56 2.91
CA ASP A 100 4.22 -3.18 4.02
C ASP A 100 5.55 -3.79 3.61
N GLY A 101 5.68 -4.18 2.33
CA GLY A 101 6.81 -4.96 1.85
C GLY A 101 6.52 -6.46 1.84
N VAL A 102 7.52 -7.23 1.45
CA VAL A 102 7.42 -8.69 1.31
C VAL A 102 8.79 -9.33 1.47
N THR A 103 8.84 -10.55 1.99
CA THR A 103 10.04 -11.40 1.96
C THR A 103 9.82 -12.50 0.94
N ASP A 104 10.75 -12.64 -0.01
CA ASP A 104 10.64 -13.65 -1.06
C ASP A 104 11.00 -15.06 -0.55
N GLY A 105 10.78 -16.07 -1.41
CA GLY A 105 11.09 -17.47 -1.08
C GLY A 105 12.59 -17.75 -0.86
N ALA A 106 13.47 -16.85 -1.27
CA ALA A 106 14.91 -16.93 -0.99
C ALA A 106 15.30 -16.24 0.33
N GLY A 107 14.34 -15.67 1.05
CA GLY A 107 14.56 -14.97 2.32
C GLY A 107 15.00 -13.51 2.15
N THR A 108 14.93 -12.96 0.94
CA THR A 108 15.28 -11.55 0.71
C THR A 108 14.08 -10.67 1.07
N SER A 109 14.27 -9.74 2.01
CA SER A 109 13.25 -8.77 2.41
C SER A 109 13.29 -7.54 1.51
N TYR A 110 12.11 -7.12 1.04
CA TYR A 110 11.87 -5.91 0.28
C TYR A 110 10.98 -5.00 1.11
N ASP A 111 11.51 -3.85 1.49
CA ASP A 111 10.77 -2.85 2.28
C ASP A 111 9.61 -2.26 1.49
N GLY A 112 8.46 -2.09 2.17
CA GLY A 112 7.32 -1.36 1.63
C GLY A 112 7.49 0.16 1.72
N LEU A 113 6.53 0.86 1.14
CA LEU A 113 6.48 2.31 1.12
C LEU A 113 6.45 2.93 2.54
N LEU A 114 5.70 2.36 3.49
CA LEU A 114 5.65 2.91 4.85
C LEU A 114 6.96 2.71 5.62
N ALA A 115 7.62 1.56 5.46
CA ALA A 115 8.96 1.34 6.01
C ALA A 115 9.95 2.35 5.43
N THR A 116 9.87 2.61 4.12
CA THR A 116 10.70 3.60 3.46
C THR A 116 10.49 5.02 4.00
N VAL A 117 9.24 5.43 4.22
CA VAL A 117 8.94 6.74 4.79
C VAL A 117 9.63 6.88 6.14
N ARG A 118 9.62 5.83 6.98
CA ARG A 118 10.32 5.82 8.27
C ARG A 118 11.84 5.87 8.12
N LEU A 119 12.42 5.19 7.15
CA LEU A 119 13.88 5.23 6.92
C LEU A 119 14.35 6.61 6.46
N ASN A 120 13.61 7.24 5.55
CA ASN A 120 14.02 8.49 4.90
C ASN A 120 13.50 9.77 5.57
N HIS A 121 12.69 9.65 6.63
CA HIS A 121 11.96 10.78 7.25
C HIS A 121 12.85 11.95 7.74
N ALA A 122 14.12 11.68 8.03
CA ALA A 122 15.08 12.67 8.53
C ALA A 122 16.01 13.21 7.42
N THR A 123 16.37 12.36 6.45
CA THR A 123 17.40 12.62 5.43
C THR A 123 16.81 13.08 4.09
N ASP A 124 15.62 12.60 3.72
CA ASP A 124 14.94 12.93 2.46
C ASP A 124 13.43 13.13 2.69
N SER A 125 13.09 14.31 3.23
CA SER A 125 11.70 14.68 3.53
C SER A 125 10.83 14.79 2.28
N ARG A 126 11.40 15.14 1.12
CA ARG A 126 10.66 15.26 -0.15
C ARG A 126 10.21 13.88 -0.64
N ARG A 127 11.08 12.87 -0.55
CA ARG A 127 10.74 11.48 -0.85
C ARG A 127 9.64 10.97 0.06
N SER A 128 9.81 11.12 1.38
CA SER A 128 8.80 10.72 2.37
C SER A 128 7.44 11.40 2.13
N TYR A 129 7.42 12.71 1.85
CA TYR A 129 6.18 13.39 1.47
C TYR A 129 5.58 12.85 0.18
N THR A 130 6.39 12.65 -0.85
CA THR A 130 5.90 12.18 -2.16
C THR A 130 5.20 10.83 -2.02
N CYS A 131 5.74 9.95 -1.17
CA CYS A 131 5.09 8.69 -0.83
C CYS A 131 3.79 8.86 -0.04
N ILE A 132 3.75 9.72 0.97
CA ILE A 132 2.50 9.97 1.71
C ILE A 132 1.44 10.53 0.76
N ARG A 133 1.79 11.51 -0.09
CA ARG A 133 0.91 12.07 -1.12
C ARG A 133 0.41 11.01 -2.09
N PHE A 134 1.27 10.08 -2.48
CA PHE A 134 0.91 8.96 -3.34
C PHE A 134 -0.13 8.05 -2.65
N LEU A 135 0.10 7.65 -1.40
CA LEU A 135 -0.82 6.81 -0.64
C LEU A 135 -2.18 7.48 -0.40
N VAL A 136 -2.19 8.77 -0.05
CA VAL A 136 -3.42 9.57 0.08
C VAL A 136 -4.19 9.60 -1.24
N SER A 137 -3.49 9.88 -2.35
CA SER A 137 -4.12 9.93 -3.67
C SER A 137 -4.70 8.59 -4.10
N LEU A 138 -4.07 7.46 -3.74
CA LEU A 138 -4.60 6.13 -4.04
C LEU A 138 -5.82 5.79 -3.18
N ALA A 139 -5.80 6.13 -1.89
CA ALA A 139 -6.94 5.93 -1.00
C ALA A 139 -8.20 6.66 -1.49
N GLY A 140 -8.03 7.86 -2.07
CA GLY A 140 -9.14 8.59 -2.70
C GLY A 140 -9.66 7.97 -4.01
N LYS A 141 -8.92 7.04 -4.63
CA LYS A 141 -9.29 6.38 -5.90
C LYS A 141 -9.80 4.95 -5.73
N SER A 142 -9.48 4.29 -4.63
CA SER A 142 -9.72 2.86 -4.44
C SER A 142 -10.11 2.55 -3.00
N THR A 143 -11.34 2.05 -2.83
CA THR A 143 -11.87 1.59 -1.55
C THR A 143 -11.00 0.49 -0.93
N PRO A 144 -10.56 -0.57 -1.66
CA PRO A 144 -9.64 -1.57 -1.10
C PRO A 144 -8.35 -0.99 -0.52
N ILE A 145 -7.77 0.04 -1.14
CA ILE A 145 -6.55 0.70 -0.63
C ILE A 145 -6.87 1.50 0.62
N LYS A 146 -7.97 2.25 0.60
CA LYS A 146 -8.44 3.01 1.76
C LYS A 146 -8.68 2.10 2.96
N ASP A 147 -9.43 1.03 2.76
CA ASP A 147 -9.77 0.04 3.79
C ASP A 147 -8.51 -0.64 4.33
N TYR A 148 -7.52 -0.93 3.46
CA TYR A 148 -6.25 -1.49 3.90
C TYR A 148 -5.47 -0.52 4.80
N LEU A 149 -5.38 0.76 4.45
CA LEU A 149 -4.74 1.76 5.29
C LEU A 149 -5.43 1.90 6.65
N MET A 150 -6.75 1.75 6.67
CA MET A 150 -7.56 1.73 7.91
C MET A 150 -7.29 0.49 8.77
N GLN A 151 -6.85 -0.63 8.20
CA GLN A 151 -6.48 -1.82 8.98
C GLN A 151 -5.09 -1.72 9.64
N ILE A 152 -4.29 -0.69 9.30
CA ILE A 152 -2.94 -0.47 9.85
C ILE A 152 -2.79 0.91 10.52
N PRO A 153 -3.68 1.28 11.47
CA PRO A 153 -3.78 2.64 12.00
C PRO A 153 -2.47 3.13 12.62
N SER A 154 -1.74 2.28 13.35
CA SER A 154 -0.48 2.67 14.00
C SER A 154 0.61 3.12 13.01
N LYS A 155 0.75 2.40 11.89
CA LYS A 155 1.73 2.75 10.84
C LYS A 155 1.28 4.01 10.10
N TRP A 156 0.00 4.09 9.75
CA TRP A 156 -0.56 5.22 9.02
C TRP A 156 -0.54 6.51 9.84
N GLN A 157 -1.04 6.46 11.08
CA GLN A 157 -1.08 7.59 12.01
C GLN A 157 0.33 8.14 12.28
N TRP A 158 1.35 7.27 12.36
CA TRP A 158 2.74 7.73 12.47
C TRP A 158 3.15 8.59 11.26
N ALA A 159 2.84 8.15 10.04
CA ALA A 159 3.17 8.89 8.81
C ALA A 159 2.45 10.24 8.75
N VAL A 160 1.17 10.29 9.09
CA VAL A 160 0.38 11.54 9.13
C VAL A 160 0.89 12.49 10.21
N ASN A 161 1.20 11.98 11.41
CA ASN A 161 1.77 12.78 12.49
C ASN A 161 3.14 13.33 12.13
N TRP A 162 3.98 12.53 11.46
CA TRP A 162 5.24 13.02 10.93
C TRP A 162 5.03 14.15 9.91
N LEU A 163 4.09 14.00 8.97
CA LEU A 163 3.78 15.04 7.98
C LEU A 163 3.28 16.33 8.64
N LYS A 164 2.38 16.21 9.63
CA LYS A 164 1.89 17.32 10.45
C LYS A 164 3.05 18.03 11.15
N LYS A 165 3.92 17.26 11.82
CA LYS A 165 5.09 17.78 12.54
C LYS A 165 6.05 18.49 11.59
N LYS A 166 6.33 17.90 10.42
CA LYS A 166 7.19 18.51 9.40
C LYS A 166 6.60 19.77 8.79
N MET A 167 5.29 19.85 8.63
CA MET A 167 4.63 21.09 8.26
C MET A 167 4.77 22.15 9.37
N SER A 168 4.58 21.79 10.65
CA SER A 168 4.64 22.75 11.76
C SER A 168 6.05 23.18 12.19
N GLU A 169 7.03 22.26 12.19
CA GLU A 169 8.42 22.51 12.62
C GLU A 169 9.05 23.67 11.86
N TYR A 170 8.64 23.88 10.60
CA TYR A 170 9.21 24.91 9.74
C TYR A 170 8.35 26.16 9.60
N TYR A 171 7.11 26.17 10.12
CA TYR A 171 6.35 27.42 10.36
C TYR A 171 6.93 28.21 11.55
N TRP A 172 7.63 27.53 12.47
CA TRP A 172 8.09 28.06 13.76
C TRP A 172 9.62 28.20 13.86
N THR A 173 10.36 28.34 12.75
CA THR A 173 11.74 28.84 12.82
C THR A 173 11.69 30.38 12.85
N PRO A 174 12.02 31.03 13.99
CA PRO A 174 12.11 32.49 14.02
C PRO A 174 13.21 32.89 13.04
N SER A 175 12.91 33.80 12.13
CA SER A 175 13.86 34.31 11.12
C SER A 175 14.94 35.21 11.74
N SER A 176 15.69 34.70 12.72
CA SER A 176 16.66 35.48 13.47
C SER A 176 17.97 34.72 13.69
N THR A 177 18.55 34.19 12.62
CA THR A 177 20.02 34.06 12.50
C THR A 177 20.40 34.08 11.03
N SER A 178 20.79 35.27 10.56
CA SER A 178 21.52 35.42 9.30
C SER A 178 22.94 34.89 9.47
N ALA A 179 23.24 33.72 8.92
CA ALA A 179 24.59 33.37 8.48
C ALA A 179 24.53 32.26 7.40
N THR A 180 25.22 32.53 6.29
CA THR A 180 25.47 31.68 5.12
C THR A 180 24.28 31.35 4.21
N SER A 181 24.01 32.29 3.31
CA SER A 181 23.38 32.09 2.01
C SER A 181 24.15 31.04 1.20
N ASN A 182 23.66 29.79 1.19
CA ASN A 182 23.56 28.97 -0.03
C ASN A 182 22.95 27.58 0.18
N GLU A 183 22.60 27.20 1.41
CA GLU A 183 21.98 25.90 1.64
C GLU A 183 20.46 26.04 1.75
N ASP A 184 19.77 25.49 0.74
CA ASP A 184 18.39 25.03 0.84
C ASP A 184 17.23 26.03 0.53
N SER A 185 17.29 26.65 -0.66
CA SER A 185 16.10 27.25 -1.28
C SER A 185 14.97 26.24 -1.53
N ASN A 186 15.27 24.93 -1.54
CA ASN A 186 14.28 23.86 -1.73
C ASN A 186 13.46 23.59 -0.45
N ARG A 187 14.05 23.64 0.74
CA ARG A 187 13.34 23.44 2.03
C ARG A 187 12.27 24.49 2.32
N LYS A 188 12.51 25.75 1.95
CA LYS A 188 11.54 26.85 2.17
C LYS A 188 10.33 26.78 1.23
N SER A 189 10.48 26.17 0.05
CA SER A 189 9.41 26.04 -0.94
C SER A 189 8.31 25.05 -0.51
N PHE A 190 8.70 23.96 0.16
CA PHE A 190 7.81 22.86 0.55
C PHE A 190 6.61 23.28 1.43
N GLN A 191 6.77 24.33 2.24
CA GLN A 191 5.81 24.80 3.25
C GLN A 191 4.65 25.62 2.66
N ARG A 192 4.83 26.20 1.46
CA ARG A 192 3.91 27.18 0.87
C ARG A 192 3.06 26.61 -0.26
N THR A 193 3.34 25.39 -0.70
CA THR A 193 2.55 24.78 -1.77
C THR A 193 1.21 24.30 -1.21
N HIS A 194 0.12 24.89 -1.70
CA HIS A 194 -1.26 24.45 -1.41
C HIS A 194 -1.44 22.94 -1.47
N SER A 195 -0.71 22.25 -2.35
CA SER A 195 -0.74 20.79 -2.48
C SER A 195 -0.36 20.03 -1.20
N ALA A 196 0.58 20.55 -0.41
CA ALA A 196 1.04 19.87 0.79
C ALA A 196 0.07 20.04 1.96
N GLN A 197 -0.64 21.16 2.00
CA GLN A 197 -1.74 21.39 2.93
C GLN A 197 -2.94 20.48 2.61
N SER A 198 -3.39 20.42 1.34
CA SER A 198 -4.51 19.53 0.98
C SER A 198 -4.16 18.06 1.21
N THR A 199 -2.93 17.64 0.92
CA THR A 199 -2.48 16.27 1.24
C THR A 199 -2.60 15.97 2.74
N LEU A 200 -2.24 16.92 3.61
CA LEU A 200 -2.34 16.73 5.05
C LEU A 200 -3.80 16.72 5.53
N GLU A 201 -4.67 17.54 4.93
CA GLU A 201 -6.11 17.56 5.22
C GLU A 201 -6.77 16.23 4.84
N GLU A 202 -6.52 15.74 3.64
CA GLU A 202 -7.00 14.44 3.16
C GLU A 202 -6.47 13.29 4.03
N ALA A 203 -5.18 13.32 4.40
CA ALA A 203 -4.59 12.32 5.28
C ALA A 203 -5.21 12.31 6.69
N LYS A 204 -5.57 13.48 7.21
CA LYS A 204 -6.28 13.60 8.49
C LYS A 204 -7.72 13.12 8.40
N ALA A 205 -8.42 13.44 7.31
CA ALA A 205 -9.79 12.97 7.08
C ALA A 205 -9.86 11.44 7.10
N LEU A 206 -8.89 10.76 6.47
CA LEU A 206 -8.75 9.30 6.53
C LEU A 206 -8.56 8.75 7.96
N LEU A 207 -7.87 9.49 8.84
CA LEU A 207 -7.74 9.09 10.25
C LEU A 207 -9.03 9.33 11.05
N THR A 208 -9.75 10.42 10.79
CA THR A 208 -11.03 10.69 11.47
C THR A 208 -12.10 9.68 11.07
N GLU A 209 -12.12 9.24 9.80
CA GLU A 209 -13.00 8.16 9.35
C GLU A 209 -12.69 6.84 10.09
N LEU A 210 -11.42 6.57 10.39
CA LEU A 210 -11.00 5.42 11.19
C LEU A 210 -11.51 5.49 12.64
N GLU A 211 -11.32 6.63 13.31
CA GLU A 211 -11.80 6.86 14.68
C GLU A 211 -13.34 6.73 14.78
N SER A 212 -14.06 7.02 13.70
CA SER A 212 -15.52 6.91 13.62
C SER A 212 -16.00 5.45 13.49
N GLN A 213 -15.23 4.59 12.81
CA GLN A 213 -15.54 3.16 12.65
C GLN A 213 -15.26 2.36 13.92
N GLU A 214 -14.22 2.71 14.69
CA GLU A 214 -13.92 2.09 15.99
C GLU A 214 -14.95 2.45 17.08
N GLY A 215 -15.80 3.47 16.86
CA GLY A 215 -16.73 4.02 17.83
C GLY A 215 -18.17 3.50 17.78
N SER A 216 -18.51 2.50 16.94
CA SER A 216 -19.86 1.92 16.90
C SER A 216 -19.97 0.75 17.90
N PRO A 217 -20.70 0.87 19.02
CA PRO A 217 -20.97 -0.27 19.87
C PRO A 217 -21.91 -1.22 19.12
N GLY A 218 -21.58 -2.50 19.11
CA GLY A 218 -22.52 -3.54 18.69
C GLY A 218 -23.80 -3.40 19.49
N MET A 219 -24.90 -3.13 18.81
CA MET A 219 -26.22 -3.20 19.39
C MET A 219 -26.52 -4.69 19.58
N ASP A 220 -26.30 -5.18 20.79
CA ASP A 220 -26.73 -6.50 21.24
C ASP A 220 -28.23 -6.61 20.99
N THR A 221 -28.62 -7.30 19.92
CA THR A 221 -29.98 -7.78 19.73
C THR A 221 -30.19 -8.94 20.70
N ASN A 222 -30.70 -8.64 21.90
CA ASN A 222 -31.37 -9.61 22.74
C ASN A 222 -32.64 -10.08 22.02
N GLU A 223 -32.55 -11.19 21.31
CA GLU A 223 -33.72 -11.97 20.89
C GLU A 223 -34.17 -12.84 22.07
N GLU A 224 -35.13 -12.33 22.85
CA GLU A 224 -35.99 -13.17 23.68
C GLU A 224 -37.10 -13.74 22.80
N GLU A 225 -36.95 -14.98 22.33
CA GLU A 225 -38.08 -15.81 21.91
C GLU A 225 -37.97 -17.20 22.57
N ALA A 226 -38.82 -17.44 23.56
CA ALA A 226 -39.10 -18.79 24.06
C ALA A 226 -40.55 -18.88 24.55
N ASP A 227 -41.45 -19.23 23.62
CA ASP A 227 -42.73 -19.90 23.87
C ASP A 227 -43.13 -20.58 22.54
N ASN A 228 -43.57 -21.83 22.40
CA ASN A 228 -44.06 -22.82 23.35
C ASN A 228 -44.14 -24.19 22.63
N THR A 229 -44.36 -25.26 23.41
CA THR A 229 -45.09 -26.51 23.04
C THR A 229 -44.31 -27.81 22.78
N SER A 230 -44.09 -28.53 23.89
CA SER A 230 -44.35 -29.97 24.15
C SER A 230 -43.86 -31.07 23.19
N SER A 231 -43.11 -32.04 23.71
CA SER A 231 -43.70 -33.35 24.11
C SER A 231 -42.70 -34.28 24.82
N SER A 232 -43.24 -35.10 25.71
CA SER A 232 -42.76 -36.41 26.20
C SER A 232 -41.72 -36.47 27.33
N LYS A 233 -42.26 -36.51 28.55
CA LYS A 233 -41.74 -37.31 29.68
C LYS A 233 -41.84 -38.80 29.33
N ASP A 234 -40.81 -39.60 29.64
CA ASP A 234 -40.89 -40.63 30.69
C ASP A 234 -39.61 -41.48 30.82
N LYS A 235 -39.15 -41.59 32.08
CA LYS A 235 -38.51 -42.72 32.81
C LYS A 235 -37.24 -43.35 32.20
N VAL A 236 -36.05 -43.09 32.75
CA VAL A 236 -35.44 -43.75 33.94
C VAL A 236 -35.54 -45.28 33.86
N ASP A 237 -34.48 -45.91 33.35
CA ASP A 237 -34.17 -47.32 33.57
C ASP A 237 -32.85 -47.39 34.36
N GLU A 238 -32.97 -47.69 35.65
CA GLU A 238 -31.86 -48.08 36.50
C GLU A 238 -32.19 -49.47 37.04
N SER A 239 -31.60 -50.49 36.42
CA SER A 239 -31.54 -51.83 36.98
C SER A 239 -30.12 -52.35 36.90
N SER A 240 -29.43 -52.16 38.02
CA SER A 240 -28.24 -52.90 38.40
C SER A 240 -28.55 -54.39 38.51
N ARG A 241 -27.74 -55.26 37.89
CA ARG A 241 -27.34 -56.54 38.51
C ARG A 241 -26.07 -57.14 37.90
N LYS A 242 -25.10 -57.29 38.79
CA LYS A 242 -23.82 -58.01 38.65
C LYS A 242 -24.01 -59.51 38.38
N LYS A 243 -23.10 -60.05 37.57
CA LYS A 243 -22.39 -61.35 37.64
C LYS A 243 -23.23 -62.60 37.93
N THR A 244 -23.34 -63.50 36.97
CA THR A 244 -22.52 -64.73 36.75
C THR A 244 -23.14 -65.48 35.58
#